data_AF-U7LHV3-F1
#
_entry.id   AF-U7LHV3-F1
#
_cell.length_a   1.000
_cell.length_b   1.000
_cell.length_c   1.000
_cell.angle_alpha   90.00
_cell.angle_beta   90.00
_cell.angle_gamma   90.00
#
_symmetry.space_group_name_H-M   'P 1'
#
loop_
_entity.id
_entity.type
_entity.pdbx_description
1 polymer ?
#
loop_
_entity_poly.entity_id
_entity_poly.type
_entity_poly.pdbx_seq_one_letter_code
_entity_poly.pdbx_strand_id
1 'polypeptide(L)'
;MPLSPADVHNVAFSKPPIGKRGYNEDEVDQFLDLVEDALAQLQDENEDLQAQVSDLNSQAKAGAGAGAAGTTTAASARTDEAALRKEIEAKLRAEYETKLADSKSELSRAKEETKKAREQVKAAQAEASKAQETGSAAASASADLKAARDEAAQAKKEAEAARAEAAQAKKDLEASKKENDELKKSASAAGSSKAGVAAAGLAGAGAAQTADGLATPETHMQAARVLGLAQEMADRLTSEARAESESMLSEARTAAEKQLTDADSRSKAQLADAQKKYDAQLQDADSRSKKLVSDAEAKAKQTESDASSRAEAQIRQAEEKAASLQADAERKHTEVMNTVKQQQTALEARISELRTFEREYRTRLKTLLESQLEELATRGTAAPNGEAGNN
;
A
#
# COMPACT_ATOMS: atom_id res chain seq x y z
N MET A 1 7.07 -35.26 -6.27
CA MET A 1 7.01 -34.86 -4.85
C MET A 1 5.72 -35.40 -4.26
N PRO A 2 5.67 -35.79 -2.97
CA PRO A 2 4.52 -36.51 -2.44
C PRO A 2 3.31 -35.63 -2.05
N LEU A 3 3.40 -34.30 -2.14
CA LEU A 3 2.32 -33.36 -1.83
C LEU A 3 2.38 -32.15 -2.80
N SER A 4 1.27 -31.81 -3.42
CA SER A 4 1.06 -30.57 -4.19
C SER A 4 0.23 -29.55 -3.41
N PRO A 5 0.22 -28.25 -3.77
CA PRO A 5 -0.63 -27.24 -3.13
C PRO A 5 -2.10 -27.64 -3.19
N ALA A 6 -2.54 -28.20 -4.32
CA ALA A 6 -3.88 -28.75 -4.49
C ALA A 6 -4.17 -29.96 -3.58
N ASP A 7 -3.15 -30.75 -3.20
CA ASP A 7 -3.33 -31.84 -2.26
C ASP A 7 -3.53 -31.31 -0.83
N VAL A 8 -2.85 -30.22 -0.46
CA VAL A 8 -3.00 -29.53 0.85
C VAL A 8 -4.38 -28.90 0.99
N HIS A 9 -4.86 -28.24 -0.06
CA HIS A 9 -6.19 -27.62 -0.12
C HIS A 9 -7.33 -28.64 0.01
N ASN A 10 -7.12 -29.87 -0.46
CA ASN A 10 -8.13 -30.94 -0.44
C ASN A 10 -8.03 -31.87 0.78
N VAL A 11 -7.13 -31.61 1.75
CA VAL A 11 -7.03 -32.42 2.96
C VAL A 11 -8.22 -32.19 3.87
N ALA A 12 -8.95 -33.26 4.20
CA ALA A 12 -10.00 -33.26 5.21
C ALA A 12 -9.57 -34.07 6.44
N PHE A 13 -9.52 -33.41 7.61
CA PHE A 13 -9.23 -34.08 8.89
C PHE A 13 -10.51 -34.64 9.52
N SER A 14 -10.44 -35.86 10.08
CA SER A 14 -11.54 -36.47 10.82
C SER A 14 -11.76 -35.79 12.16
N LYS A 15 -13.02 -35.50 12.53
CA LYS A 15 -13.37 -34.92 13.82
C LYS A 15 -12.91 -35.80 14.99
N PRO A 16 -12.41 -35.20 16.10
CA PRO A 16 -11.93 -35.94 17.25
C PRO A 16 -13.01 -36.89 17.80
N PRO A 17 -12.65 -38.10 18.27
CA PRO A 17 -13.58 -38.99 18.95
C PRO A 17 -14.22 -38.30 20.15
N ILE A 18 -15.53 -38.51 20.33
CA ILE A 18 -16.34 -37.86 21.37
C ILE A 18 -15.63 -37.95 22.73
N GLY A 19 -15.36 -36.78 23.33
CA GLY A 19 -14.70 -36.66 24.64
C GLY A 19 -13.19 -36.36 24.61
N LYS A 20 -12.55 -36.27 23.43
CA LYS A 20 -11.17 -35.78 23.28
C LYS A 20 -11.16 -34.39 22.64
N ARG A 21 -10.35 -33.48 23.18
CA ARG A 21 -10.15 -32.15 22.59
C ARG A 21 -9.28 -32.28 21.34
N GLY A 22 -9.72 -31.68 20.23
CA GLY A 22 -8.94 -31.55 19.00
C GLY A 22 -8.31 -30.17 18.86
N TYR A 23 -7.61 -29.98 17.75
CA TYR A 23 -7.18 -28.66 17.29
C TYR A 23 -8.39 -27.82 16.87
N ASN A 24 -8.24 -26.50 16.95
CA ASN A 24 -9.27 -25.55 16.53
C ASN A 24 -9.35 -25.56 14.99
N GLU A 25 -10.53 -25.79 14.43
CA GLU A 25 -10.73 -25.88 12.97
C GLU A 25 -10.29 -24.57 12.28
N ASP A 26 -10.64 -23.41 12.84
CA ASP A 26 -10.30 -22.10 12.27
C ASP A 26 -8.78 -21.83 12.23
N GLU A 27 -8.04 -22.27 13.27
CA GLU A 27 -6.58 -22.08 13.34
C GLU A 27 -5.84 -23.07 12.42
N VAL A 28 -6.42 -24.27 12.22
CA VAL A 28 -5.88 -25.26 11.30
C VAL A 28 -6.09 -24.81 9.86
N ASP A 29 -7.27 -24.30 9.51
CA ASP A 29 -7.55 -23.80 8.16
C ASP A 29 -6.62 -22.62 7.80
N GLN A 30 -6.44 -21.66 8.72
CA GLN A 30 -5.50 -20.54 8.51
C GLN A 30 -4.04 -21.00 8.35
N PHE A 31 -3.64 -22.05 9.06
CA PHE A 31 -2.30 -22.63 8.90
C PHE A 31 -2.15 -23.38 7.58
N LEU A 32 -3.19 -24.06 7.10
CA LEU A 32 -3.19 -24.73 5.81
C LEU A 32 -3.09 -23.74 4.65
N ASP A 33 -3.78 -22.59 4.71
CA ASP A 33 -3.64 -21.51 3.72
C ASP A 33 -2.18 -21.04 3.62
N LEU A 34 -1.52 -20.83 4.76
CA LEU A 34 -0.13 -20.38 4.80
C LEU A 34 0.85 -21.45 4.26
N VAL A 35 0.54 -22.72 4.50
CA VAL A 35 1.31 -23.85 3.97
C VAL A 35 1.09 -23.99 2.47
N GLU A 36 -0.13 -23.78 1.96
CA GLU A 36 -0.45 -23.78 0.53
C GLU A 36 0.34 -22.70 -0.21
N ASP A 37 0.31 -21.46 0.29
CA ASP A 37 1.07 -20.33 -0.25
C ASP A 37 2.58 -20.60 -0.28
N ALA A 38 3.13 -21.11 0.83
CA ALA A 38 4.56 -21.43 0.91
C ALA A 38 4.96 -22.58 -0.03
N LEU A 39 4.08 -23.57 -0.23
CA LEU A 39 4.34 -24.70 -1.13
C LEU A 39 4.28 -24.25 -2.60
N ALA A 40 3.34 -23.38 -2.95
CA ALA A 40 3.25 -22.77 -4.28
C ALA A 40 4.51 -21.92 -4.57
N GLN A 41 4.91 -21.07 -3.63
CA GLN A 41 6.12 -20.26 -3.76
C GLN A 41 7.39 -21.12 -3.94
N LEU A 42 7.53 -22.20 -3.18
CA LEU A 42 8.66 -23.12 -3.31
C LEU A 42 8.64 -23.91 -4.63
N GLN A 43 7.46 -24.13 -5.23
CA GLN A 43 7.35 -24.76 -6.54
C GLN A 43 7.75 -23.80 -7.65
N ASP A 44 7.23 -22.57 -7.63
CA ASP A 44 7.59 -21.52 -8.57
C ASP A 44 9.11 -21.24 -8.53
N GLU A 45 9.69 -21.13 -7.33
CA GLU A 45 11.14 -20.91 -7.17
C GLU A 45 11.98 -22.10 -7.67
N ASN A 46 11.50 -23.33 -7.52
CA ASN A 46 12.16 -24.49 -8.10
C ASN A 46 12.04 -24.53 -9.63
N GLU A 47 10.91 -24.12 -10.20
CA GLU A 47 10.71 -24.04 -11.65
C GLU A 47 11.61 -22.96 -12.25
N ASP A 48 11.68 -21.79 -11.61
CA ASP A 48 12.59 -20.70 -12.00
C ASP A 48 14.06 -21.11 -11.90
N LEU A 49 14.46 -21.79 -10.81
CA LEU A 49 15.82 -22.30 -10.65
C LEU A 49 16.14 -23.39 -11.70
N GLN A 50 15.18 -24.25 -12.04
CA GLN A 50 15.37 -25.25 -13.10
C GLN A 50 15.48 -24.61 -14.47
N ALA A 51 14.67 -23.58 -14.76
CA ALA A 51 14.77 -22.79 -15.99
C ALA A 51 16.14 -22.09 -16.07
N GLN A 52 16.61 -21.48 -14.97
CA GLN A 52 17.90 -20.83 -14.89
C GLN A 52 19.06 -21.81 -15.08
N VAL A 53 18.99 -23.00 -14.46
CA VAL A 53 20.00 -24.05 -14.67
C VAL A 53 19.97 -24.57 -16.11
N SER A 54 18.78 -24.73 -16.70
CA SER A 54 18.63 -25.11 -18.11
C SER A 54 19.23 -24.07 -19.06
N ASP A 55 18.99 -22.78 -18.81
CA ASP A 55 19.53 -21.68 -19.59
C ASP A 55 21.05 -21.51 -19.42
N LEU A 56 21.56 -21.65 -18.21
CA LEU A 56 23.00 -21.65 -17.96
C LEU A 56 23.67 -22.87 -18.59
N ASN A 57 23.03 -24.05 -18.57
CA ASN A 57 23.54 -25.25 -19.21
C ASN A 57 23.44 -25.16 -20.74
N SER A 58 22.42 -24.49 -21.29
CA SER A 58 22.30 -24.25 -22.72
C SER A 58 23.33 -23.21 -23.20
N GLN A 59 23.59 -22.17 -22.43
CA GLN A 59 24.69 -21.21 -22.66
C GLN A 59 26.07 -21.87 -22.52
N ALA A 60 26.26 -22.76 -21.53
CA ALA A 60 27.49 -23.52 -21.37
C ALA A 60 27.71 -24.50 -22.54
N LYS A 61 26.65 -25.15 -23.05
CA LYS A 61 26.71 -25.99 -24.26
C LYS A 61 26.92 -25.18 -25.53
N ALA A 62 26.33 -23.98 -25.65
CA ALA A 62 26.59 -23.07 -26.76
C ALA A 62 28.04 -22.53 -26.74
N GLY A 63 28.60 -22.29 -25.55
CA GLY A 63 30.01 -21.96 -25.35
C GLY A 63 30.97 -23.13 -25.61
N ALA A 64 30.57 -24.36 -25.30
CA ALA A 64 31.36 -25.57 -25.55
C ALA A 64 31.27 -26.06 -27.01
N GLY A 65 30.18 -25.77 -27.72
CA GLY A 65 29.99 -26.11 -29.13
C GLY A 65 30.83 -25.26 -30.10
N ALA A 66 31.44 -24.17 -29.63
CA ALA A 66 32.35 -23.33 -30.40
C ALA A 66 33.85 -23.65 -30.15
N GLY A 67 34.15 -24.72 -29.40
CA GLY A 67 35.49 -25.11 -29.00
C GLY A 67 36.07 -26.30 -29.78
N ALA A 68 35.86 -26.38 -31.10
CA ALA A 68 36.50 -27.42 -31.92
C ALA A 68 36.72 -27.00 -33.38
N ALA A 69 37.40 -25.87 -33.62
CA ALA A 69 38.24 -25.63 -34.80
C ALA A 69 38.83 -24.22 -34.76
N GLY A 70 40.13 -24.09 -35.01
CA GLY A 70 40.71 -22.86 -35.56
C GLY A 70 41.34 -21.89 -34.56
N THR A 71 42.66 -22.02 -34.43
CA THR A 71 43.58 -20.93 -34.09
C THR A 71 43.30 -19.65 -34.89
N THR A 72 43.61 -18.52 -34.23
CA THR A 72 43.71 -17.12 -34.71
C THR A 72 42.52 -16.19 -34.45
N THR A 73 42.87 -15.06 -33.82
CA THR A 73 42.13 -13.78 -33.71
C THR A 73 41.28 -13.59 -32.46
N ALA A 74 41.95 -13.09 -31.42
CA ALA A 74 41.34 -12.31 -30.35
C ALA A 74 40.74 -11.01 -30.92
N ALA A 75 39.51 -11.08 -31.45
CA ALA A 75 38.72 -9.88 -31.80
C ALA A 75 37.19 -10.08 -31.78
N SER A 76 36.66 -11.31 -31.65
CA SER A 76 35.21 -11.56 -31.69
C SER A 76 34.55 -11.81 -30.33
N ALA A 77 35.30 -11.71 -29.22
CA ALA A 77 34.73 -11.71 -27.85
C ALA A 77 34.23 -10.31 -27.41
N ARG A 78 33.97 -9.42 -28.36
CA ARG A 78 33.05 -8.30 -28.21
C ARG A 78 31.82 -8.59 -29.06
N THR A 79 31.10 -9.67 -28.77
CA THR A 79 29.67 -9.71 -29.09
C THR A 79 29.09 -8.42 -28.52
N ASP A 80 28.54 -7.57 -29.39
CA ASP A 80 28.20 -6.17 -29.16
C ASP A 80 27.50 -5.92 -27.82
N GLU A 81 28.26 -5.80 -26.74
CA GLU A 81 27.75 -5.53 -25.39
C GLU A 81 26.99 -4.20 -25.39
N ALA A 82 27.41 -3.27 -26.25
CA ALA A 82 26.72 -2.02 -26.51
C ALA A 82 25.38 -2.19 -27.25
N ALA A 83 25.25 -3.16 -28.17
CA ALA A 83 23.98 -3.44 -28.85
C ALA A 83 23.02 -4.21 -27.94
N LEU A 84 23.52 -5.19 -27.19
CA LEU A 84 22.77 -5.93 -26.16
C LEU A 84 22.26 -4.98 -25.06
N ARG A 85 23.09 -4.07 -24.54
CA ARG A 85 22.64 -3.04 -23.58
C ARG A 85 21.57 -2.13 -24.17
N LYS A 86 21.70 -1.74 -25.43
CA LYS A 86 20.71 -0.88 -26.11
C LYS A 86 19.38 -1.61 -26.33
N GLU A 87 19.42 -2.90 -26.64
CA GLU A 87 18.23 -3.75 -26.78
C GLU A 87 17.56 -4.04 -25.43
N ILE A 88 18.35 -4.31 -24.39
CA ILE A 88 17.86 -4.49 -23.01
C ILE A 88 17.24 -3.18 -22.50
N GLU A 89 17.90 -2.03 -22.70
CA GLU A 89 17.33 -0.73 -22.36
C GLU A 89 16.05 -0.40 -23.15
N ALA A 90 15.96 -0.82 -24.41
CA ALA A 90 14.77 -0.62 -25.24
C ALA A 90 13.60 -1.50 -24.77
N LYS A 91 13.86 -2.78 -24.48
CA LYS A 91 12.87 -3.72 -23.90
C LYS A 91 12.41 -3.25 -22.53
N LEU A 92 13.34 -2.83 -21.68
CA LEU A 92 13.05 -2.32 -20.35
C LEU A 92 12.24 -1.02 -20.41
N ARG A 93 12.56 -0.09 -21.33
CA ARG A 93 11.72 1.11 -21.57
C ARG A 93 10.33 0.75 -22.08
N ALA A 94 10.19 -0.20 -22.99
CA ALA A 94 8.90 -0.62 -23.52
C ALA A 94 8.02 -1.26 -22.42
N GLU A 95 8.59 -2.13 -21.60
CA GLU A 95 7.89 -2.73 -20.45
C GLU A 95 7.46 -1.67 -19.44
N TYR A 96 8.32 -0.69 -19.14
CA TYR A 96 7.97 0.39 -18.23
C TYR A 96 6.93 1.35 -18.82
N GLU A 97 6.99 1.69 -20.10
CA GLU A 97 5.95 2.49 -20.77
C GLU A 97 4.59 1.78 -20.75
N THR A 98 4.59 0.47 -20.93
CA THR A 98 3.38 -0.35 -20.83
C THR A 98 2.81 -0.33 -19.41
N LYS A 99 3.66 -0.57 -18.39
CA LYS A 99 3.25 -0.45 -16.96
C LYS A 99 2.76 0.95 -16.60
N LEU A 100 3.31 2.00 -17.19
CA LEU A 100 2.91 3.39 -16.93
C LEU A 100 1.61 3.75 -17.66
N ALA A 101 1.36 3.16 -18.83
CA ALA A 101 0.09 3.27 -19.54
C ALA A 101 -1.03 2.52 -18.81
N ASP A 102 -0.76 1.29 -18.34
CA ASP A 102 -1.71 0.48 -17.57
C ASP A 102 -2.07 1.15 -16.24
N SER A 103 -1.07 1.56 -15.45
CA SER A 103 -1.35 2.29 -14.20
C SER A 103 -2.09 3.61 -14.42
N LYS A 104 -1.86 4.32 -15.53
CA LYS A 104 -2.59 5.54 -15.89
C LYS A 104 -4.03 5.23 -16.36
N SER A 105 -4.23 4.12 -17.05
CA SER A 105 -5.55 3.61 -17.46
C SER A 105 -6.36 3.22 -16.24
N GLU A 106 -5.79 2.46 -15.30
CA GLU A 106 -6.41 2.08 -14.03
C GLU A 106 -6.74 3.31 -13.17
N LEU A 107 -5.85 4.31 -13.13
CA LEU A 107 -6.13 5.59 -12.45
C LEU A 107 -7.31 6.35 -13.08
N SER A 108 -7.50 6.22 -14.40
CA SER A 108 -8.60 6.88 -15.12
C SER A 108 -9.93 6.16 -14.88
N ARG A 109 -9.92 4.82 -14.87
CA ARG A 109 -11.08 3.97 -14.51
C ARG A 109 -11.51 4.20 -13.08
N ALA A 110 -10.57 4.15 -12.13
CA ALA A 110 -10.84 4.42 -10.72
C ALA A 110 -11.42 5.84 -10.51
N LYS A 111 -10.91 6.86 -11.23
CA LYS A 111 -11.48 8.22 -11.18
C LYS A 111 -12.90 8.29 -11.74
N GLU A 112 -13.18 7.55 -12.80
CA GLU A 112 -14.49 7.50 -13.44
C GLU A 112 -15.52 6.78 -12.53
N GLU A 113 -15.11 5.68 -11.89
CA GLU A 113 -15.89 4.98 -10.88
C GLU A 113 -16.15 5.84 -9.64
N THR A 114 -15.13 6.56 -9.14
CA THR A 114 -15.33 7.50 -8.03
C THR A 114 -16.32 8.61 -8.41
N LYS A 115 -16.33 9.05 -9.67
CA LYS A 115 -17.27 10.06 -10.17
C LYS A 115 -18.69 9.50 -10.23
N LYS A 116 -18.88 8.29 -10.76
CA LYS A 116 -20.17 7.59 -10.80
C LYS A 116 -20.72 7.33 -9.39
N ALA A 117 -19.89 6.84 -8.46
CA ALA A 117 -20.27 6.64 -7.07
C ALA A 117 -20.68 7.95 -6.38
N ARG A 118 -19.96 9.06 -6.66
CA ARG A 118 -20.31 10.38 -6.12
C ARG A 118 -21.62 10.94 -6.69
N GLU A 119 -21.91 10.66 -7.96
CA GLU A 119 -23.19 11.01 -8.59
C GLU A 119 -24.34 10.17 -8.02
N GLN A 120 -24.13 8.87 -7.78
CA GLN A 120 -25.08 7.99 -7.10
C GLN A 120 -25.37 8.43 -5.66
N VAL A 121 -24.36 8.83 -4.89
CA VAL A 121 -24.56 9.40 -3.54
C VAL A 121 -25.37 10.70 -3.59
N LYS A 122 -25.15 11.55 -4.60
CA LYS A 122 -25.95 12.77 -4.78
C LYS A 122 -27.40 12.46 -5.16
N ALA A 123 -27.62 11.47 -6.03
CA ALA A 123 -28.95 11.02 -6.42
C ALA A 123 -29.71 10.43 -5.23
N ALA A 124 -29.07 9.55 -4.45
CA ALA A 124 -29.63 8.97 -3.23
C ALA A 124 -29.91 10.03 -2.15
N GLN A 125 -29.07 11.07 -2.03
CA GLN A 125 -29.34 12.21 -1.15
C GLN A 125 -30.55 13.04 -1.60
N ALA A 126 -30.71 13.26 -2.91
CA ALA A 126 -31.86 13.96 -3.45
C ALA A 126 -33.16 13.16 -3.26
N GLU A 127 -33.13 11.85 -3.45
CA GLU A 127 -34.27 10.96 -3.19
C GLU A 127 -34.62 10.89 -1.70
N ALA A 128 -33.62 10.82 -0.82
CA ALA A 128 -33.85 10.84 0.62
C ALA A 128 -34.43 12.18 1.10
N SER A 129 -34.01 13.31 0.53
CA SER A 129 -34.62 14.62 0.83
C SER A 129 -36.09 14.70 0.38
N LYS A 130 -36.44 14.12 -0.78
CA LYS A 130 -37.84 14.03 -1.25
C LYS A 130 -38.68 13.05 -0.42
N ALA A 131 -38.08 11.98 0.09
CA ALA A 131 -38.75 11.02 0.97
C ALA A 131 -38.98 11.57 2.39
N GLN A 132 -38.09 12.45 2.89
CA GLN A 132 -38.31 13.17 4.15
C GLN A 132 -39.48 14.15 4.09
N GLU A 133 -39.77 14.75 2.93
CA GLU A 133 -40.92 15.65 2.73
C GLU A 133 -42.27 14.90 2.62
N THR A 134 -42.27 13.60 2.30
CA THR A 134 -43.49 12.82 2.01
C THR A 134 -43.89 11.81 3.08
N GLY A 135 -43.16 11.75 4.21
CA GLY A 135 -43.63 11.10 5.44
C GLY A 135 -43.74 9.57 5.43
N SER A 136 -43.27 8.87 4.39
CA SER A 136 -43.15 7.41 4.40
C SER A 136 -41.77 6.98 3.87
N ALA A 137 -41.19 5.95 4.49
CA ALA A 137 -39.90 5.32 4.16
C ALA A 137 -38.59 6.01 4.65
N ALA A 138 -38.63 6.75 5.76
CA ALA A 138 -37.41 7.32 6.38
C ALA A 138 -36.36 6.28 6.81
N ALA A 139 -36.78 5.06 7.18
CA ALA A 139 -35.86 4.01 7.63
C ALA A 139 -35.10 3.34 6.48
N SER A 140 -35.78 2.96 5.39
CA SER A 140 -35.13 2.36 4.20
C SER A 140 -34.27 3.37 3.47
N ALA A 141 -34.75 4.62 3.29
CA ALA A 141 -33.95 5.69 2.68
C ALA A 141 -32.67 6.02 3.49
N SER A 142 -32.70 5.86 4.83
CA SER A 142 -31.51 6.05 5.66
C SER A 142 -30.50 4.89 5.55
N ALA A 143 -31.00 3.67 5.32
CA ALA A 143 -30.17 2.49 5.12
C ALA A 143 -29.49 2.53 3.74
N ASP A 144 -30.24 2.90 2.69
CA ASP A 144 -29.72 3.06 1.33
C ASP A 144 -28.69 4.20 1.25
N LEU A 145 -28.91 5.29 1.99
CA LEU A 145 -27.92 6.38 2.13
C LEU A 145 -26.65 5.96 2.87
N LYS A 146 -26.75 5.04 3.83
CA LYS A 146 -25.61 4.53 4.57
C LYS A 146 -24.79 3.59 3.68
N ALA A 147 -25.45 2.65 3.01
CA ALA A 147 -24.83 1.74 2.04
C ALA A 147 -24.11 2.50 0.91
N ALA A 148 -24.77 3.50 0.31
CA ALA A 148 -24.16 4.33 -0.74
C ALA A 148 -22.96 5.17 -0.24
N ARG A 149 -22.97 5.60 1.04
CA ARG A 149 -21.82 6.31 1.64
C ARG A 149 -20.66 5.37 1.93
N ASP A 150 -20.95 4.14 2.35
CA ASP A 150 -19.94 3.12 2.63
C ASP A 150 -19.28 2.64 1.32
N GLU A 151 -20.05 2.42 0.24
CA GLU A 151 -19.52 2.15 -1.11
C GLU A 151 -18.67 3.31 -1.63
N ALA A 152 -19.11 4.56 -1.47
CA ALA A 152 -18.32 5.72 -1.88
C ALA A 152 -17.04 5.92 -1.05
N ALA A 153 -17.04 5.49 0.22
CA ALA A 153 -15.85 5.49 1.06
C ALA A 153 -14.85 4.40 0.64
N GLN A 154 -15.35 3.23 0.26
CA GLN A 154 -14.56 2.10 -0.23
C GLN A 154 -13.94 2.39 -1.61
N ALA A 155 -14.73 2.86 -2.57
CA ALA A 155 -14.24 3.28 -3.89
C ALA A 155 -13.20 4.42 -3.80
N LYS A 156 -13.32 5.30 -2.80
CA LYS A 156 -12.34 6.37 -2.56
C LYS A 156 -11.02 5.84 -1.97
N LYS A 157 -11.07 4.83 -1.10
CA LYS A 157 -9.87 4.13 -0.60
C LYS A 157 -9.14 3.39 -1.73
N GLU A 158 -9.88 2.69 -2.58
CA GLU A 158 -9.31 1.99 -3.75
C GLU A 158 -8.68 2.97 -4.75
N ALA A 159 -9.32 4.11 -5.01
CA ALA A 159 -8.74 5.16 -5.85
C ALA A 159 -7.49 5.84 -5.22
N GLU A 160 -7.38 5.86 -3.89
CA GLU A 160 -6.20 6.37 -3.17
C GLU A 160 -5.06 5.35 -3.18
N ALA A 161 -5.36 4.06 -3.05
CA ALA A 161 -4.41 2.96 -3.20
C ALA A 161 -3.83 2.90 -4.63
N ALA A 162 -4.68 2.94 -5.66
CA ALA A 162 -4.24 2.98 -7.06
C ALA A 162 -3.40 4.23 -7.39
N ARG A 163 -3.66 5.37 -6.72
CA ARG A 163 -2.83 6.57 -6.83
C ARG A 163 -1.46 6.42 -6.15
N ALA A 164 -1.40 5.72 -5.02
CA ALA A 164 -0.16 5.45 -4.31
C ALA A 164 0.74 4.49 -5.10
N GLU A 165 0.17 3.43 -5.69
CA GLU A 165 0.89 2.51 -6.57
C GLU A 165 1.43 3.22 -7.83
N ALA A 166 0.63 4.07 -8.46
CA ALA A 166 1.08 4.88 -9.60
C ALA A 166 2.16 5.91 -9.24
N ALA A 167 2.19 6.40 -7.99
CA ALA A 167 3.24 7.29 -7.49
C ALA A 167 4.54 6.52 -7.19
N GLN A 168 4.43 5.31 -6.62
CA GLN A 168 5.57 4.43 -6.36
C GLN A 168 6.23 3.98 -7.67
N ALA A 169 5.45 3.53 -8.65
CA ALA A 169 5.95 3.14 -9.97
C ALA A 169 6.70 4.28 -10.70
N LYS A 170 6.27 5.54 -10.51
CA LYS A 170 6.99 6.72 -11.03
C LYS A 170 8.31 6.97 -10.31
N LYS A 171 8.35 6.77 -9.00
CA LYS A 171 9.57 6.95 -8.19
C LYS A 171 10.61 5.89 -8.54
N ASP A 172 10.19 4.66 -8.76
CA ASP A 172 11.05 3.56 -9.19
C ASP A 172 11.61 3.82 -10.60
N LEU A 173 10.79 4.38 -11.51
CA LEU A 173 11.24 4.82 -12.83
C LEU A 173 12.35 5.90 -12.74
N GLU A 174 12.21 6.88 -11.84
CA GLU A 174 13.23 7.91 -11.65
C GLU A 174 14.50 7.38 -10.98
N ALA A 175 14.37 6.41 -10.06
CA ALA A 175 15.50 5.74 -9.44
C ALA A 175 16.30 4.90 -10.46
N SER A 176 15.61 4.06 -11.24
CA SER A 176 16.24 3.22 -12.27
C SER A 176 16.87 4.03 -13.41
N LYS A 177 16.32 5.22 -13.71
CA LYS A 177 16.95 6.16 -14.67
C LYS A 177 18.27 6.72 -14.13
N LYS A 178 18.31 7.13 -12.86
CA LYS A 178 19.53 7.64 -12.21
C LYS A 178 20.61 6.58 -12.11
N GLU A 179 20.24 5.35 -11.78
CA GLU A 179 21.18 4.23 -11.69
C GLU A 179 21.78 3.87 -13.06
N ASN A 180 20.97 3.88 -14.13
CA ASN A 180 21.48 3.70 -15.49
C ASN A 180 22.42 4.84 -15.94
N ASP A 181 22.12 6.09 -15.58
CA ASP A 181 23.00 7.23 -15.88
C ASP A 181 24.33 7.16 -15.10
N GLU A 182 24.32 6.68 -13.85
CA GLU A 182 25.52 6.43 -13.05
C GLU A 182 26.35 5.27 -13.60
N LEU A 183 25.72 4.16 -14.00
CA LEU A 183 26.39 3.03 -14.65
C LEU A 183 27.03 3.45 -15.98
N LYS A 184 26.36 4.28 -16.78
CA LYS A 184 26.90 4.81 -18.04
C LYS A 184 28.10 5.75 -17.84
N LYS A 185 28.10 6.52 -16.76
CA LYS A 185 29.23 7.38 -16.34
C LYS A 185 30.41 6.56 -15.81
N SER A 186 30.16 5.44 -15.14
CA SER A 186 31.20 4.52 -14.68
C SER A 186 31.85 3.73 -15.84
N ALA A 187 31.06 3.37 -16.87
CA ALA A 187 31.56 2.68 -18.06
C ALA A 187 32.45 3.56 -18.96
N SER A 188 32.19 4.88 -19.02
CA SER A 188 33.03 5.81 -19.80
C SER A 188 34.37 6.15 -19.12
N ALA A 189 34.52 5.90 -17.82
CA ALA A 189 35.77 6.06 -17.09
C ALA A 189 36.73 4.84 -17.24
N ALA A 190 36.20 3.66 -17.57
CA ALA A 190 36.99 2.43 -17.73
C ALA A 190 37.65 2.27 -19.12
N GLY A 191 37.26 3.08 -20.12
CA GLY A 191 37.78 3.00 -21.49
C GLY A 191 39.14 3.68 -21.73
N SER A 192 39.68 4.40 -20.74
CA SER A 192 40.78 5.35 -20.94
C SER A 192 42.16 4.87 -20.47
N SER A 193 42.31 3.66 -19.93
CA SER A 193 43.54 3.23 -19.23
C SER A 193 44.32 2.07 -19.86
N LYS A 194 44.08 1.71 -21.13
CA LYS A 194 44.79 0.59 -21.78
C LYS A 194 45.32 0.92 -23.18
N ALA A 195 46.28 1.84 -23.26
CA ALA A 195 47.16 1.98 -24.42
C ALA A 195 48.50 2.61 -23.98
N GLY A 196 49.49 1.76 -23.71
CA GLY A 196 50.85 2.21 -23.45
C GLY A 196 51.64 1.23 -22.60
N VAL A 197 52.27 0.25 -23.25
CA VAL A 197 53.66 -0.22 -23.04
C VAL A 197 53.87 -1.57 -23.75
N ALA A 198 54.60 -1.57 -24.87
CA ALA A 198 55.45 -2.68 -25.32
C ALA A 198 56.06 -2.36 -26.70
N ALA A 199 57.34 -1.94 -26.72
CA ALA A 199 58.34 -2.30 -27.74
C ALA A 199 59.61 -1.43 -27.60
N ALA A 200 60.69 -1.99 -27.04
CA ALA A 200 62.09 -1.62 -27.37
C ALA A 200 63.11 -2.56 -26.68
N GLY A 201 64.11 -3.05 -27.45
CA GLY A 201 65.36 -3.68 -26.99
C GLY A 201 65.57 -5.14 -27.47
N LEU A 202 66.28 -5.43 -28.59
CA LEU A 202 67.76 -5.53 -28.79
C LEU A 202 68.39 -6.66 -27.94
N ALA A 203 69.30 -7.54 -28.34
CA ALA A 203 70.13 -7.85 -29.51
C ALA A 203 70.62 -9.33 -29.32
N GLY A 204 70.99 -10.14 -30.32
CA GLY A 204 72.28 -10.09 -31.03
C GLY A 204 73.45 -10.70 -30.24
N ALA A 205 73.89 -11.93 -30.56
CA ALA A 205 75.21 -12.46 -30.15
C ALA A 205 75.72 -13.47 -31.20
N GLY A 206 76.67 -13.02 -32.01
CA GLY A 206 77.44 -13.81 -32.97
C GLY A 206 78.67 -14.45 -32.31
N ALA A 207 79.02 -15.62 -32.83
CA ALA A 207 80.08 -16.49 -32.35
C ALA A 207 81.50 -16.00 -32.71
N ALA A 208 82.43 -16.44 -31.88
CA ALA A 208 83.86 -16.13 -31.84
C ALA A 208 84.67 -16.63 -33.05
N GLN A 209 85.81 -15.97 -33.27
CA GLN A 209 86.99 -16.55 -33.93
C GLN A 209 88.27 -16.18 -33.19
N THR A 210 89.22 -17.12 -33.28
CA THR A 210 90.41 -17.37 -32.46
C THR A 210 91.72 -16.93 -33.11
N ALA A 211 92.71 -16.59 -32.26
CA ALA A 211 94.17 -16.80 -32.37
C ALA A 211 94.92 -16.14 -33.56
N ASP A 212 96.20 -15.79 -33.54
CA ASP A 212 97.36 -15.98 -32.66
C ASP A 212 98.43 -14.95 -33.12
N GLY A 213 99.36 -14.52 -32.26
CA GLY A 213 100.41 -13.57 -32.68
C GLY A 213 101.44 -13.23 -31.60
N LEU A 214 102.70 -13.56 -31.87
CA LEU A 214 103.84 -13.65 -30.96
C LEU A 214 104.10 -12.40 -30.10
N ALA A 215 104.37 -12.63 -28.81
CA ALA A 215 104.64 -11.61 -27.81
C ALA A 215 106.11 -11.18 -27.76
N THR A 216 106.37 -9.88 -27.97
CA THR A 216 107.64 -9.24 -27.61
C THR A 216 107.51 -8.52 -26.25
N PRO A 217 108.62 -8.25 -25.52
CA PRO A 217 108.59 -7.53 -24.24
C PRO A 217 107.91 -6.16 -24.32
N GLU A 218 107.98 -5.53 -25.49
CA GLU A 218 107.30 -4.26 -25.81
C GLU A 218 105.79 -4.44 -25.95
N THR A 219 105.33 -5.56 -26.55
CA THR A 219 103.90 -5.93 -26.59
C THR A 219 103.35 -6.17 -25.19
N HIS A 220 104.13 -6.74 -24.26
CA HIS A 220 103.72 -6.90 -22.87
C HIS A 220 103.60 -5.57 -22.12
N MET A 221 104.49 -4.60 -22.36
CA MET A 221 104.37 -3.26 -21.74
C MET A 221 103.22 -2.44 -22.34
N GLN A 222 102.99 -2.55 -23.65
CA GLN A 222 101.88 -1.89 -24.34
C GLN A 222 100.53 -2.55 -23.95
N ALA A 223 100.49 -3.88 -23.82
CA ALA A 223 99.36 -4.60 -23.26
C ALA A 223 99.11 -4.25 -21.80
N ALA A 224 100.14 -4.11 -20.96
CA ALA A 224 99.97 -3.67 -19.57
C ALA A 224 99.40 -2.25 -19.46
N ARG A 225 99.81 -1.34 -20.35
CA ARG A 225 99.25 0.03 -20.41
C ARG A 225 97.80 0.05 -20.90
N VAL A 226 97.46 -0.78 -21.89
CA VAL A 226 96.08 -0.95 -22.38
C VAL A 226 95.21 -1.65 -21.33
N LEU A 227 95.74 -2.64 -20.60
CA LEU A 227 95.06 -3.28 -19.48
C LEU A 227 94.84 -2.30 -18.32
N GLY A 228 95.79 -1.43 -18.03
CA GLY A 228 95.62 -0.35 -17.04
C GLY A 228 94.52 0.64 -17.44
N LEU A 229 94.51 1.08 -18.70
CA LEU A 229 93.45 1.95 -19.24
C LEU A 229 92.09 1.25 -19.26
N ALA A 230 92.06 -0.04 -19.59
CA ALA A 230 90.84 -0.85 -19.57
C ALA A 230 90.34 -1.10 -18.15
N GLN A 231 91.24 -1.30 -17.18
CA GLN A 231 90.90 -1.45 -15.77
C GLN A 231 90.36 -0.14 -15.20
N GLU A 232 90.97 1.00 -15.53
CA GLU A 232 90.46 2.33 -15.17
C GLU A 232 89.09 2.62 -15.81
N MET A 233 88.89 2.26 -17.08
CA MET A 233 87.57 2.36 -17.71
C MET A 233 86.55 1.43 -17.08
N ALA A 234 86.92 0.20 -16.72
CA ALA A 234 86.02 -0.74 -16.05
C ALA A 234 85.62 -0.23 -14.67
N ASP A 235 86.57 0.30 -13.89
CA ASP A 235 86.29 0.89 -12.59
C ASP A 235 85.41 2.14 -12.70
N ARG A 236 85.66 2.98 -13.71
CA ARG A 236 84.84 4.16 -14.00
C ARG A 236 83.41 3.78 -14.41
N LEU A 237 83.25 2.88 -15.38
CA LEU A 237 81.94 2.39 -15.81
C LEU A 237 81.19 1.71 -14.66
N THR A 238 81.90 0.97 -13.80
CA THR A 238 81.27 0.36 -12.62
C THR A 238 80.85 1.41 -11.59
N SER A 239 81.64 2.47 -11.39
CA SER A 239 81.27 3.58 -10.52
C SER A 239 80.08 4.38 -11.05
N GLU A 240 80.01 4.61 -12.36
CA GLU A 240 78.93 5.32 -13.05
C GLU A 240 77.64 4.50 -13.03
N ALA A 241 77.71 3.21 -13.34
CA ALA A 241 76.57 2.30 -13.24
C ALA A 241 76.04 2.19 -11.80
N ARG A 242 76.92 2.18 -10.78
CA ARG A 242 76.50 2.21 -9.38
C ARG A 242 75.79 3.52 -9.05
N ALA A 243 76.36 4.66 -9.42
CA ALA A 243 75.74 5.97 -9.19
C ALA A 243 74.38 6.12 -9.89
N GLU A 244 74.27 5.65 -11.14
CA GLU A 244 73.01 5.65 -11.88
C GLU A 244 71.97 4.71 -11.25
N SER A 245 72.38 3.53 -10.79
CA SER A 245 71.49 2.60 -10.08
C SER A 245 70.99 3.16 -8.74
N GLU A 246 71.85 3.85 -7.99
CA GLU A 246 71.48 4.51 -6.74
C GLU A 246 70.53 5.67 -7.00
N SER A 247 70.75 6.45 -8.07
CA SER A 247 69.83 7.49 -8.52
C SER A 247 68.46 6.91 -8.90
N MET A 248 68.43 5.86 -9.72
CA MET A 248 67.19 5.20 -10.12
C MET A 248 66.43 4.61 -8.92
N LEU A 249 67.13 4.02 -7.95
CA LEU A 249 66.50 3.51 -6.72
C LEU A 249 65.94 4.63 -5.85
N SER A 250 66.63 5.77 -5.77
CA SER A 250 66.15 6.95 -5.04
C SER A 250 64.90 7.54 -5.67
N GLU A 251 64.90 7.68 -7.00
CA GLU A 251 63.74 8.16 -7.77
C GLU A 251 62.56 7.19 -7.65
N ALA A 252 62.80 5.89 -7.79
CA ALA A 252 61.77 4.87 -7.63
C ALA A 252 61.17 4.88 -6.21
N ARG A 253 62.00 5.03 -5.17
CA ARG A 253 61.53 5.18 -3.78
C ARG A 253 60.69 6.44 -3.60
N THR A 254 61.15 7.57 -4.12
CA THR A 254 60.42 8.84 -4.03
C THR A 254 59.08 8.77 -4.77
N ALA A 255 59.05 8.14 -5.95
CA ALA A 255 57.83 7.92 -6.72
C ALA A 255 56.85 7.00 -5.98
N ALA A 256 57.35 5.91 -5.38
CA ALA A 256 56.54 4.99 -4.59
C ALA A 256 55.97 5.65 -3.32
N GLU A 257 56.79 6.43 -2.59
CA GLU A 257 56.34 7.18 -1.42
C GLU A 257 55.25 8.19 -1.80
N LYS A 258 55.44 8.93 -2.90
CA LYS A 258 54.43 9.86 -3.41
C LYS A 258 53.12 9.15 -3.79
N GLN A 259 53.21 8.00 -4.46
CA GLN A 259 52.04 7.22 -4.82
C GLN A 259 51.30 6.70 -3.58
N LEU A 260 52.03 6.29 -2.53
CA LEU A 260 51.44 5.87 -1.26
C LEU A 260 50.75 7.05 -0.55
N THR A 261 51.35 8.24 -0.52
CA THR A 261 50.71 9.43 0.08
C THR A 261 49.48 9.90 -0.70
N ASP A 262 49.52 9.81 -2.03
CA ASP A 262 48.38 10.14 -2.89
C ASP A 262 47.24 9.11 -2.71
N ALA A 263 47.58 7.83 -2.56
CA ALA A 263 46.60 6.78 -2.27
C ALA A 263 45.96 6.94 -0.88
N ASP A 264 46.77 7.19 0.15
CA ASP A 264 46.30 7.40 1.53
C ASP A 264 45.41 8.64 1.65
N SER A 265 45.81 9.75 1.01
CA SER A 265 45.00 10.97 1.00
C SER A 265 43.67 10.78 0.26
N ARG A 266 43.65 10.09 -0.88
CA ARG A 266 42.41 9.74 -1.60
C ARG A 266 41.52 8.82 -0.78
N SER A 267 42.09 7.82 -0.11
CA SER A 267 41.34 6.91 0.75
C SER A 267 40.68 7.65 1.91
N LYS A 268 41.43 8.51 2.60
CA LYS A 268 40.91 9.34 3.69
C LYS A 268 39.81 10.31 3.22
N ALA A 269 40.00 10.94 2.06
CA ALA A 269 38.99 11.80 1.47
C ALA A 269 37.70 11.02 1.14
N GLN A 270 37.83 9.83 0.54
CA GLN A 270 36.69 8.97 0.22
C GLN A 270 35.93 8.51 1.46
N LEU A 271 36.64 8.16 2.55
CA LEU A 271 36.02 7.80 3.82
C LEU A 271 35.28 8.99 4.44
N ALA A 272 35.88 10.19 4.44
CA ALA A 272 35.25 11.39 4.96
C ALA A 272 33.99 11.77 4.16
N ASP A 273 34.02 11.64 2.83
CA ASP A 273 32.86 11.91 1.99
C ASP A 273 31.76 10.86 2.17
N ALA A 274 32.13 9.59 2.33
CA ALA A 274 31.17 8.52 2.65
C ALA A 274 30.50 8.77 4.00
N GLN A 275 31.26 9.14 5.03
CA GLN A 275 30.74 9.51 6.35
C GLN A 275 29.78 10.69 6.28
N LYS A 276 30.16 11.77 5.59
CA LYS A 276 29.28 12.94 5.40
C LYS A 276 27.96 12.59 4.71
N LYS A 277 28.01 11.74 3.67
CA LYS A 277 26.80 11.30 2.96
C LYS A 277 25.90 10.48 3.87
N TYR A 278 26.48 9.58 4.67
CA TYR A 278 25.75 8.78 5.64
C TYR A 278 25.08 9.65 6.70
N ASP A 279 25.81 10.61 7.28
CA ASP A 279 25.26 11.53 8.29
C ASP A 279 24.14 12.41 7.70
N ALA A 280 24.32 12.90 6.48
CA ALA A 280 23.29 13.65 5.78
C ALA A 280 22.04 12.79 5.50
N GLN A 281 22.22 11.53 5.13
CA GLN A 281 21.11 10.59 4.91
C GLN A 281 20.36 10.28 6.21
N LEU A 282 21.07 10.12 7.33
CA LEU A 282 20.47 9.96 8.66
C LEU A 282 19.65 11.19 9.06
N GLN A 283 20.18 12.40 8.84
CA GLN A 283 19.46 13.64 9.16
C GLN A 283 18.22 13.84 8.28
N ASP A 284 18.31 13.54 6.98
CA ASP A 284 17.17 13.61 6.08
C ASP A 284 16.10 12.58 6.48
N ALA A 285 16.49 11.33 6.79
CA ALA A 285 15.59 10.30 7.28
C ALA A 285 14.90 10.70 8.59
N ASP A 286 15.64 11.22 9.57
CA ASP A 286 15.10 11.71 10.84
C ASP A 286 14.14 12.88 10.64
N SER A 287 14.50 13.83 9.77
CA SER A 287 13.63 14.98 9.46
C SER A 287 12.32 14.57 8.78
N ARG A 288 12.38 13.58 7.87
CA ARG A 288 11.19 13.02 7.20
C ARG A 288 10.33 12.25 8.18
N SER A 289 10.95 11.43 9.05
CA SER A 289 10.25 10.69 10.09
C SER A 289 9.49 11.64 11.02
N LYS A 290 10.16 12.68 11.53
CA LYS A 290 9.52 13.70 12.39
C LYS A 290 8.37 14.42 11.70
N LYS A 291 8.52 14.78 10.42
CA LYS A 291 7.44 15.38 9.65
C LYS A 291 6.25 14.44 9.48
N LEU A 292 6.50 13.19 9.12
CA LEU A 292 5.44 12.19 8.98
C LEU A 292 4.67 11.97 10.29
N VAL A 293 5.38 11.91 11.42
CA VAL A 293 4.74 11.80 12.74
C VAL A 293 3.92 13.06 13.04
N SER A 294 4.48 14.26 12.84
CA SER A 294 3.75 15.52 13.06
C SER A 294 2.51 15.63 12.17
N ASP A 295 2.60 15.25 10.90
CA ASP A 295 1.48 15.28 9.96
C ASP A 295 0.41 14.25 10.34
N ALA A 296 0.82 13.06 10.77
CA ALA A 296 -0.08 12.02 11.27
C ALA A 296 -0.80 12.47 12.56
N GLU A 297 -0.08 13.08 13.50
CA GLU A 297 -0.65 13.64 14.73
C GLU A 297 -1.63 14.79 14.43
N ALA A 298 -1.28 15.70 13.51
CA ALA A 298 -2.16 16.79 13.11
C ALA A 298 -3.44 16.26 12.44
N LYS A 299 -3.30 15.27 11.56
CA LYS A 299 -4.44 14.62 10.89
C LYS A 299 -5.31 13.86 11.89
N ALA A 300 -4.73 13.17 12.86
CA ALA A 300 -5.46 12.49 13.93
C ALA A 300 -6.28 13.48 14.76
N LYS A 301 -5.67 14.58 15.22
CA LYS A 301 -6.37 15.64 15.95
C LYS A 301 -7.51 16.27 15.14
N GLN A 302 -7.29 16.49 13.84
CA GLN A 302 -8.34 16.98 12.95
C GLN A 302 -9.49 15.98 12.84
N THR A 303 -9.21 14.69 12.67
CA THR A 303 -10.25 13.66 12.59
C THR A 303 -11.02 13.51 13.90
N GLU A 304 -10.36 13.65 15.05
CA GLU A 304 -11.03 13.65 16.35
C GLU A 304 -11.95 14.87 16.51
N SER A 305 -11.48 16.06 16.13
CA SER A 305 -12.30 17.29 16.15
C SER A 305 -13.50 17.22 15.18
N ASP A 306 -13.29 16.65 14.00
CA ASP A 306 -14.38 16.46 13.01
C ASP A 306 -15.38 15.41 13.50
N ALA A 307 -14.90 14.33 14.14
CA ALA A 307 -15.76 13.31 14.72
C ALA A 307 -16.55 13.84 15.93
N SER A 308 -15.91 14.58 16.83
CA SER A 308 -16.56 15.17 18.00
C SER A 308 -17.62 16.20 17.60
N SER A 309 -17.31 17.10 16.67
CA SER A 309 -18.29 18.07 16.18
C SER A 309 -19.50 17.43 15.49
N ARG A 310 -19.29 16.34 14.72
CA ARG A 310 -20.40 15.57 14.13
C ARG A 310 -21.22 14.85 15.19
N ALA A 311 -20.57 14.26 16.20
CA ALA A 311 -21.26 13.60 17.30
C ALA A 311 -22.10 14.60 18.11
N GLU A 312 -21.54 15.77 18.44
CA GLU A 312 -22.27 16.86 19.12
C GLU A 312 -23.46 17.36 18.29
N ALA A 313 -23.28 17.54 16.98
CA ALA A 313 -24.38 17.94 16.09
C ALA A 313 -25.49 16.88 16.04
N GLN A 314 -25.13 15.60 16.02
CA GLN A 314 -26.09 14.50 16.03
C GLN A 314 -26.84 14.41 17.37
N ILE A 315 -26.15 14.61 18.49
CA ILE A 315 -26.77 14.67 19.82
C ILE A 315 -27.76 15.82 19.89
N ARG A 316 -27.38 17.04 19.47
CA ARG A 316 -28.29 18.18 19.43
C ARG A 316 -29.53 17.92 18.57
N GLN A 317 -29.36 17.32 17.38
CA GLN A 317 -30.49 16.95 16.53
C GLN A 317 -31.41 15.90 17.18
N ALA A 318 -30.85 14.94 17.93
CA ALA A 318 -31.64 13.95 18.64
C ALA A 318 -32.40 14.58 19.82
N GLU A 319 -31.75 15.47 20.57
CA GLU A 319 -32.36 16.23 21.66
C GLU A 319 -33.48 17.15 21.18
N GLU A 320 -33.27 17.89 20.08
CA GLU A 320 -34.30 18.73 19.47
C GLU A 320 -35.52 17.91 19.03
N LYS A 321 -35.31 16.75 18.41
CA LYS A 321 -36.40 15.84 18.02
C LYS A 321 -37.12 15.24 19.22
N ALA A 322 -36.40 14.88 20.27
CA ALA A 322 -37.00 14.39 21.51
C ALA A 322 -37.86 15.48 22.17
N ALA A 323 -37.35 16.71 22.23
CA ALA A 323 -38.08 17.86 22.75
C ALA A 323 -39.34 18.17 21.92
N SER A 324 -39.25 18.11 20.59
CA SER A 324 -40.42 18.33 19.73
C SER A 324 -41.48 17.23 19.91
N LEU A 325 -41.07 15.96 20.00
CA LEU A 325 -41.97 14.84 20.23
C LEU A 325 -42.66 14.94 21.59
N GLN A 326 -41.93 15.36 22.63
CA GLN A 326 -42.50 15.58 23.95
C GLN A 326 -43.52 16.73 23.92
N ALA A 327 -43.19 17.86 23.30
CA ALA A 327 -44.11 18.99 23.17
C ALA A 327 -45.40 18.60 22.41
N ASP A 328 -45.29 17.80 21.35
CA ASP A 328 -46.45 17.31 20.60
C ASP A 328 -47.27 16.30 21.39
N ALA A 329 -46.63 15.43 22.17
CA ALA A 329 -47.32 14.51 23.08
C ALA A 329 -48.10 15.26 24.17
N GLU A 330 -47.51 16.30 24.76
CA GLU A 330 -48.15 17.14 25.78
C GLU A 330 -49.35 17.93 25.20
N ARG A 331 -49.21 18.47 23.99
CA ARG A 331 -50.32 19.13 23.27
C ARG A 331 -51.47 18.15 23.03
N LYS A 332 -51.19 16.99 22.44
CA LYS A 332 -52.20 15.95 22.19
C LYS A 332 -52.85 15.46 23.47
N HIS A 333 -52.08 15.28 24.55
CA HIS A 333 -52.61 14.90 25.84
C HIS A 333 -53.59 15.95 26.38
N THR A 334 -53.23 17.23 26.27
CA THR A 334 -54.10 18.34 26.70
C THR A 334 -55.38 18.39 25.88
N GLU A 335 -55.28 18.24 24.56
CA GLU A 335 -56.44 18.20 23.66
C GLU A 335 -57.37 17.03 23.98
N VAL A 336 -56.84 15.80 24.09
CA VAL A 336 -57.62 14.61 24.45
C VAL A 336 -58.26 14.79 25.82
N MET A 337 -57.54 15.34 26.79
CA MET A 337 -58.11 15.52 28.13
C MET A 337 -59.20 16.60 28.15
N ASN A 338 -59.10 17.62 27.29
CA ASN A 338 -60.17 18.59 27.10
C ASN A 338 -61.40 17.97 26.44
N THR A 339 -61.24 17.12 25.42
CA THR A 339 -62.39 16.44 24.78
C THR A 339 -63.05 15.44 25.72
N VAL A 340 -62.27 14.68 26.49
CA VAL A 340 -62.80 13.75 27.51
C VAL A 340 -63.58 14.52 28.59
N LYS A 341 -63.06 15.66 29.07
CA LYS A 341 -63.80 16.52 30.01
C LYS A 341 -65.11 17.05 29.41
N GLN A 342 -65.11 17.47 28.15
CA GLN A 342 -66.34 17.90 27.47
C GLN A 342 -67.36 16.77 27.35
N GLN A 343 -66.92 15.55 27.00
CA GLN A 343 -67.78 14.38 26.95
C GLN A 343 -68.35 14.02 28.33
N GLN A 344 -67.52 14.08 29.37
CA GLN A 344 -67.96 13.87 30.76
C GLN A 344 -69.07 14.86 31.13
N THR A 345 -68.85 16.16 30.93
CA THR A 345 -69.86 17.20 31.23
C THR A 345 -71.15 17.00 30.43
N ALA A 346 -71.04 16.61 29.16
CA ALA A 346 -72.21 16.33 28.32
C ALA A 346 -72.99 15.10 28.81
N LEU A 347 -72.30 14.04 29.23
CA LEU A 347 -72.92 12.86 29.83
C LEU A 347 -73.59 13.18 31.16
N GLU A 348 -72.94 13.97 32.02
CA GLU A 348 -73.51 14.44 33.29
C GLU A 348 -74.79 15.27 33.06
N ALA A 349 -74.78 16.17 32.07
CA ALA A 349 -75.96 16.93 31.67
C ALA A 349 -77.10 16.00 31.20
N ARG A 350 -76.80 15.03 30.31
CA ARG A 350 -77.78 14.04 29.82
C ARG A 350 -78.38 13.21 30.95
N ILE A 351 -77.57 12.81 31.94
CA ILE A 351 -78.04 12.08 33.12
C ILE A 351 -79.00 12.95 33.94
N SER A 352 -78.70 14.24 34.11
CA SER A 352 -79.57 15.17 34.84
C SER A 352 -80.92 15.39 34.13
N GLU A 353 -80.90 15.51 32.80
CA GLU A 353 -82.11 15.59 31.96
C GLU A 353 -82.95 14.32 32.09
N LEU A 354 -82.33 13.14 31.97
CA LEU A 354 -83.01 11.85 32.11
C LEU A 354 -83.65 11.68 33.49
N ARG A 355 -82.98 12.09 34.58
CA ARG A 355 -83.55 12.07 35.93
C ARG A 355 -84.74 13.00 36.09
N THR A 356 -84.71 14.15 35.41
CA THR A 356 -85.82 15.11 35.43
C THR A 356 -87.00 14.55 34.63
N PHE A 357 -86.74 14.04 33.43
CA PHE A 357 -87.74 13.36 32.61
C PHE A 357 -88.38 12.17 33.35
N GLU A 358 -87.59 11.35 34.03
CA GLU A 358 -88.10 10.24 34.84
C GLU A 358 -89.03 10.73 35.96
N ARG A 359 -88.65 11.81 36.66
CA ARG A 359 -89.47 12.39 37.74
C ARG A 359 -90.80 12.92 37.19
N GLU A 360 -90.76 13.65 36.09
CA GLU A 360 -91.96 14.16 35.42
C GLU A 360 -92.83 13.03 34.89
N TYR A 361 -92.23 12.01 34.26
CA TYR A 361 -92.93 10.84 33.74
C TYR A 361 -93.61 10.06 34.87
N ARG A 362 -92.91 9.78 35.98
CA ARG A 362 -93.49 9.14 37.16
C ARG A 362 -94.65 9.96 37.72
N THR A 363 -94.51 11.29 37.76
CA THR A 363 -95.59 12.18 38.25
C THR A 363 -96.81 12.12 37.33
N ARG A 364 -96.62 12.26 36.00
CA ARG A 364 -97.70 12.17 35.01
C ARG A 364 -98.38 10.80 35.02
N LEU A 365 -97.60 9.72 35.12
CA LEU A 365 -98.13 8.36 35.19
C LEU A 365 -98.96 8.18 36.46
N LYS A 366 -98.49 8.69 37.61
CA LYS A 366 -99.24 8.66 38.86
C LYS A 366 -100.56 9.41 38.72
N THR A 367 -100.55 10.62 38.19
CA THR A 367 -101.76 11.42 37.96
C THR A 367 -102.73 10.73 37.00
N LEU A 368 -102.24 10.11 35.93
CA LEU A 368 -103.07 9.35 34.99
C LEU A 368 -103.75 8.15 35.67
N LEU A 369 -102.99 7.39 36.47
CA LEU A 369 -103.52 6.24 37.21
C LEU A 369 -104.53 6.67 38.29
N GLU A 370 -104.27 7.76 39.00
CA GLU A 370 -105.20 8.35 39.98
C GLU A 370 -106.50 8.80 39.29
N SER A 371 -106.40 9.50 38.15
CA SER A 371 -107.54 9.89 37.32
C SER A 371 -108.35 8.68 36.83
N GLN A 372 -107.68 7.64 36.31
CA GLN A 372 -108.36 6.43 35.85
C GLN A 372 -109.06 5.68 37.00
N LEU A 373 -108.47 5.66 38.19
CA LEU A 373 -109.09 5.10 39.39
C LEU A 373 -110.31 5.91 39.84
N GLU A 374 -110.25 7.24 39.78
CA GLU A 374 -111.36 8.12 40.16
C GLU A 374 -112.54 8.02 39.18
N GLU A 375 -112.27 7.90 37.87
CA GLU A 375 -113.28 7.58 36.84
C GLU A 375 -113.95 6.22 37.09
N LEU A 376 -113.17 5.20 37.50
CA LEU A 376 -113.69 3.89 37.89
C LEU A 376 -114.54 3.97 39.17
N ALA A 377 -114.13 4.76 40.15
CA ALA A 377 -114.90 4.98 41.38
C ALA A 377 -116.21 5.72 41.09
N THR A 378 -116.20 6.75 40.23
CA THR A 378 -117.42 7.46 39.81
C THR A 378 -118.34 6.58 38.96
N ARG A 379 -117.79 5.76 38.05
CA ARG A 379 -118.59 4.74 37.33
C ARG A 379 -119.13 3.65 38.25
N GLY A 380 -118.37 3.23 39.27
CA GLY A 380 -118.84 2.27 40.28
C GLY A 380 -119.92 2.86 41.19
N THR A 381 -119.85 4.17 41.46
CA THR A 381 -120.87 4.91 42.21
C THR A 381 -122.11 5.21 41.37
N ALA A 382 -122.00 5.12 40.04
CA ALA A 382 -123.11 5.13 39.09
C ALA A 382 -123.65 3.71 38.79
N ALA A 383 -123.50 2.77 39.72
CA ALA A 383 -124.41 1.63 39.78
C ALA A 383 -125.79 2.16 40.20
N PRO A 384 -126.85 1.98 39.37
CA PRO A 384 -128.19 2.37 39.79
C PRO A 384 -128.58 1.51 41.00
N ASN A 385 -129.06 2.16 42.08
CA ASN A 385 -129.85 1.50 43.11
C ASN A 385 -131.06 0.86 42.42
N GLY A 386 -130.93 -0.42 42.07
CA GLY A 386 -132.04 -1.27 41.70
C GLY A 386 -132.82 -1.62 42.96
N GLU A 387 -133.78 -0.77 43.32
CA GLU A 387 -134.95 -1.20 44.08
C GLU A 387 -135.66 -2.30 43.28
N ALA A 388 -135.54 -3.54 43.75
CA ALA A 388 -136.50 -4.60 43.50
C ALA A 388 -137.32 -4.78 44.79
N GLY A 389 -138.63 -4.54 44.69
CA GLY A 389 -139.54 -4.45 45.82
C GLY A 389 -139.92 -5.77 46.51
N ASN A 390 -140.33 -5.57 47.77
CA ASN A 390 -141.44 -6.20 48.51
C ASN A 390 -141.41 -7.72 48.81
N ASN A 391 -140.99 -8.09 50.02
CA ASN A 391 -141.85 -8.62 51.08
C ASN A 391 -141.13 -8.71 52.44
#